data_AF-A0A2P2ILJ1-F1
#
_entry.id   AF-A0A2P2ILJ1-F1
#
_cell.length_a   1.000
_cell.length_b   1.000
_cell.length_c   1.000
_cell.angle_alpha   90.00
_cell.angle_beta   90.00
_cell.angle_gamma   90.00
#
_symmetry.space_group_name_H-M   'P 1'
#
loop_
_entity.id
_entity.type
_entity.pdbx_description
1 polymer ?
#
loop_
_entity_poly.entity_id
_entity_poly.type
_entity_poly.pdbx_seq_one_letter_code
_entity_poly.pdbx_strand_id
1 'polypeptide(L)'
;MAFFLFQSVFVSKEGYQKAIGYREDDGKIESTTDYLKRLASYMKLYGALVQTEVQGVENIHGPNEGWAWLARFLNTLPANMFTAVALNAFLQTAGFVLFKKYRSQFRKLLNIISNDFLKALRERRDPEMNPIIVEIQSYIEDNEYLREPEGRNLQESLLSSAMGPDSESGIGYY
;
A
#
# COMPACT_ATOMS: atom_id res chain seq x y z
N MET A 1 -14.76 -0.34 9.20
CA MET A 1 -14.18 -0.26 7.85
C MET A 1 -15.24 -0.80 6.86
N ALA A 2 -16.07 0.07 6.29
CA ALA A 2 -17.16 -0.32 5.39
C ALA A 2 -16.57 -0.71 4.03
N PHE A 3 -16.28 -1.99 3.81
CA PHE A 3 -15.64 -2.46 2.57
C PHE A 3 -16.71 -2.86 1.55
N PHE A 4 -16.84 -2.00 0.53
CA PHE A 4 -17.17 -2.26 -0.87
C PHE A 4 -18.51 -2.94 -1.19
N LEU A 5 -19.55 -2.09 -1.24
CA LEU A 5 -20.87 -2.40 -1.80
C LEU A 5 -20.77 -2.57 -3.32
N PHE A 6 -21.46 -3.54 -3.90
CA PHE A 6 -21.50 -3.70 -5.37
C PHE A 6 -22.20 -2.50 -6.01
N GLN A 7 -21.68 -1.98 -7.12
CA GLN A 7 -22.30 -0.87 -7.84
C GLN A 7 -23.78 -1.12 -8.18
N SER A 8 -24.13 -2.38 -8.47
CA SER A 8 -25.51 -2.81 -8.76
C SER A 8 -26.51 -2.61 -7.60
N VAL A 9 -26.03 -2.39 -6.38
CA VAL A 9 -26.87 -2.16 -5.18
C VAL A 9 -27.36 -0.71 -5.12
N PHE A 10 -26.77 0.20 -5.90
CA PHE A 10 -27.10 1.62 -5.85
C PHE A 10 -27.98 2.06 -7.00
N VAL A 11 -28.92 2.93 -6.67
CA VAL A 11 -29.85 3.55 -7.62
C VAL A 11 -29.13 4.54 -8.55
N SER A 12 -28.05 5.18 -8.10
CA SER A 12 -27.29 6.14 -8.89
C SER A 12 -25.77 5.94 -8.76
N LYS A 13 -25.05 6.33 -9.82
CA LYS A 13 -23.58 6.32 -9.86
C LYS A 13 -22.99 7.19 -8.74
N GLU A 14 -23.57 8.35 -8.50
CA GLU A 14 -23.16 9.28 -7.45
C GLU A 14 -23.38 8.67 -6.05
N GLY A 15 -24.50 7.97 -5.84
CA GLY A 15 -24.77 7.26 -4.59
C GLY A 15 -23.74 6.16 -4.32
N TYR A 16 -23.36 5.41 -5.35
CA TYR A 16 -22.27 4.45 -5.27
C TYR A 16 -20.94 5.11 -4.95
N GLN A 17 -20.57 6.17 -5.67
CA GLN A 17 -19.32 6.92 -5.48
C GLN A 17 -19.21 7.45 -4.04
N LYS A 18 -20.26 8.08 -3.52
CA LYS A 18 -20.31 8.54 -2.12
C LYS A 18 -20.15 7.39 -1.14
N ALA A 19 -20.81 6.26 -1.38
CA ALA A 19 -20.76 5.11 -0.48
C ALA A 19 -19.39 4.41 -0.44
N ILE A 20 -18.65 4.40 -1.54
CA ILE A 20 -17.25 3.90 -1.56
C ILE A 20 -16.24 4.96 -1.12
N GLY A 21 -16.72 6.14 -0.74
CA GLY A 21 -15.92 7.18 -0.11
C GLY A 21 -15.27 8.16 -1.08
N TYR A 22 -15.87 8.41 -2.25
CA TYR A 22 -15.52 9.60 -3.03
C TYR A 22 -15.81 10.86 -2.22
N ARG A 23 -14.92 11.84 -2.32
CA ARG A 23 -15.09 13.16 -1.73
C ARG A 23 -15.96 14.04 -2.62
N GLU A 24 -16.59 15.01 -1.97
CA GLU A 24 -17.33 16.08 -2.60
C GLU A 24 -16.68 17.38 -2.16
N ASP A 25 -16.07 18.11 -3.10
CA ASP A 25 -15.45 19.40 -2.88
C ASP A 25 -16.26 20.43 -3.68
N ASP A 26 -16.74 21.48 -2.99
CA ASP A 26 -17.57 22.55 -3.57
C ASP A 26 -18.80 22.06 -4.36
N GLY A 27 -19.47 21.01 -3.84
CA GLY A 27 -20.66 20.44 -4.46
C GLY A 27 -20.38 19.56 -5.69
N LYS A 28 -19.10 19.29 -5.99
CA LYS A 28 -18.68 18.42 -7.10
C LYS A 28 -17.97 17.19 -6.56
N ILE A 29 -18.38 16.02 -7.04
CA ILE A 29 -17.70 14.76 -6.74
C ILE A 29 -16.29 14.79 -7.36
N GLU A 30 -15.29 14.37 -6.58
CA GLU A 30 -13.91 14.30 -7.03
C GLU A 30 -13.74 13.40 -8.27
N SER A 31 -12.66 13.60 -9.02
CA SER A 31 -12.38 12.77 -10.19
C SER A 31 -12.00 11.34 -9.78
N THR A 32 -12.27 10.35 -10.64
CA THR A 32 -11.81 8.97 -10.43
C THR A 32 -10.30 8.90 -10.25
N THR A 33 -9.54 9.71 -10.99
CA THR A 33 -8.07 9.76 -10.89
C THR A 33 -7.61 10.22 -9.50
N ASP A 34 -8.23 11.26 -8.95
CA ASP A 34 -7.86 11.79 -7.63
C ASP A 34 -8.30 10.83 -6.50
N TYR A 35 -9.49 10.23 -6.66
CA TYR A 35 -9.93 9.15 -5.79
C TYR A 35 -8.94 7.99 -5.76
N LEU A 36 -8.47 7.53 -6.93
CA LEU A 36 -7.50 6.41 -7.03
C LEU A 36 -6.16 6.77 -6.40
N LYS A 37 -5.65 7.99 -6.62
CA LYS A 37 -4.42 8.48 -5.95
C LYS A 37 -4.58 8.44 -4.44
N ARG A 38 -5.70 8.94 -3.91
CA ARG A 38 -5.99 8.97 -2.48
C ARG A 38 -6.16 7.56 -1.90
N LEU A 39 -6.85 6.67 -2.61
CA LEU A 39 -6.99 5.27 -2.24
C LEU A 39 -5.60 4.60 -2.14
N ALA A 40 -4.74 4.82 -3.13
CA ALA A 40 -3.37 4.30 -3.10
C ALA A 40 -2.59 4.86 -1.88
N SER A 41 -2.69 6.15 -1.59
CA SER A 41 -2.05 6.76 -0.41
C SER A 41 -2.53 6.15 0.90
N TYR A 42 -3.84 5.90 1.06
CA TYR A 42 -4.37 5.24 2.26
C TYR A 42 -3.87 3.81 2.39
N MET A 43 -3.76 3.08 1.29
CA MET A 43 -3.25 1.71 1.31
C MET A 43 -1.75 1.63 1.56
N LYS A 44 -0.97 2.59 1.05
CA LYS A 44 0.44 2.76 1.42
C LYS A 44 0.58 3.05 2.92
N LEU A 45 -0.23 3.96 3.47
CA LEU A 45 -0.23 4.25 4.91
C LEU A 45 -0.56 2.99 5.74
N TYR A 46 -1.59 2.24 5.35
CA TYR A 46 -1.93 1.00 6.04
C TYR A 46 -0.80 -0.04 5.92
N GLY A 47 -0.21 -0.19 4.73
CA GLY A 47 0.95 -1.05 4.54
C GLY A 47 2.15 -0.62 5.39
N ALA A 48 2.37 0.69 5.57
CA ALA A 48 3.41 1.25 6.43
C ALA A 48 3.18 0.85 7.89
N LEU A 49 1.95 1.01 8.39
CA LEU A 49 1.57 0.56 9.74
C LEU A 49 1.82 -0.94 9.93
N VAL A 50 1.53 -1.76 8.91
CA VAL A 50 1.76 -3.21 8.95
C VAL A 50 3.24 -3.58 9.08
N GLN A 51 4.14 -2.81 8.45
CA GLN A 51 5.57 -3.11 8.46
C GLN A 51 6.37 -2.46 9.58
N THR A 52 5.79 -1.50 10.31
CA THR A 52 6.48 -0.80 11.39
C THR A 52 6.79 -1.76 12.54
N GLU A 53 8.06 -1.81 12.92
CA GLU A 53 8.56 -2.55 14.08
C GLU A 53 9.15 -1.53 15.07
N VAL A 54 8.59 -1.47 16.28
CA VAL A 54 9.12 -0.63 17.37
C VAL A 54 9.66 -1.57 18.45
N GLN A 55 10.93 -1.41 18.83
CA GLN A 55 11.56 -2.28 19.81
C GLN A 55 10.79 -2.26 21.14
N GLY A 56 10.45 -3.46 21.64
CA GLY A 56 9.72 -3.61 22.89
C GLY A 56 8.22 -3.29 22.83
N VAL A 57 7.67 -2.96 21.66
CA VAL A 57 6.24 -2.67 21.49
C VAL A 57 5.64 -3.62 20.45
N GLU A 58 4.60 -4.35 20.85
CA GLU A 58 3.85 -5.18 19.92
C GLU A 58 3.04 -4.30 18.96
N ASN A 59 3.24 -4.52 17.65
CA ASN A 59 2.45 -3.84 16.64
C ASN A 59 1.09 -4.54 16.46
N ILE A 60 0.04 -3.92 16.99
CA ILE A 60 -1.35 -4.40 16.90
C ILE A 60 -1.87 -4.48 15.46
N HIS A 61 -1.28 -3.73 14.53
CA HIS A 61 -1.59 -3.76 13.11
C HIS A 61 -0.51 -4.47 12.30
N GLY A 62 0.38 -5.23 12.95
CA GLY A 62 1.54 -5.84 12.33
C GLY A 62 1.21 -6.89 11.26
N PRO A 63 2.21 -7.68 10.84
CA PRO A 63 2.07 -8.60 9.70
C PRO A 63 0.91 -9.60 9.80
N ASN A 64 0.45 -9.94 11.01
CA ASN A 64 -0.73 -10.80 11.21
C ASN A 64 -2.00 -10.16 10.65
N GLU A 65 -2.25 -8.89 10.97
CA GLU A 65 -3.42 -8.17 10.47
C GLU A 65 -3.27 -7.82 8.98
N GLY A 66 -2.04 -7.54 8.54
CA GLY A 66 -1.73 -7.38 7.11
C GLY A 66 -2.05 -8.65 6.29
N TRP A 67 -1.67 -9.82 6.80
CA TRP A 67 -1.99 -11.10 6.19
C TRP A 67 -3.50 -11.38 6.17
N ALA A 68 -4.17 -11.18 7.31
CA ALA A 68 -5.60 -11.39 7.42
C ALA A 68 -6.38 -10.45 6.48
N TRP A 69 -5.94 -9.20 6.36
CA TRP A 69 -6.48 -8.26 5.37
C TRP A 69 -6.30 -8.76 3.94
N LEU A 70 -5.09 -9.17 3.55
CA LEU A 70 -4.80 -9.64 2.18
C LEU A 70 -5.61 -10.89 1.83
N ALA A 71 -5.73 -11.85 2.75
CA ALA A 71 -6.53 -13.05 2.56
C ALA A 71 -8.02 -12.73 2.40
N ARG A 72 -8.59 -11.88 3.27
CA ARG A 72 -9.98 -11.43 3.12
C ARG A 72 -10.20 -10.67 1.82
N PHE A 73 -9.25 -9.80 1.46
CA PHE A 73 -9.29 -9.00 0.24
C PHE A 73 -9.44 -9.90 -0.99
N LEU A 74 -8.56 -10.90 -1.15
CA LEU A 74 -8.56 -11.79 -2.30
C LEU A 74 -9.76 -12.75 -2.33
N ASN A 75 -10.26 -13.16 -1.17
CA ASN A 75 -11.40 -14.08 -1.08
C ASN A 75 -12.76 -13.43 -1.31
N THR A 76 -12.89 -12.11 -1.10
CA THR A 76 -14.20 -11.45 -1.03
C THR A 76 -14.41 -10.36 -2.07
N LEU A 77 -13.35 -9.69 -2.52
CA LEU A 77 -13.51 -8.51 -3.36
C LEU A 77 -13.43 -8.86 -4.85
N PRO A 78 -14.35 -8.32 -5.67
CA PRO A 78 -14.30 -8.54 -7.11
C PRO A 78 -13.12 -7.78 -7.72
N ALA A 79 -12.40 -8.43 -8.63
CA ALA A 79 -11.32 -7.79 -9.37
C ALA A 79 -11.85 -6.63 -10.22
N ASN A 80 -11.45 -5.41 -9.88
CA ASN A 80 -11.73 -4.16 -10.58
C ASN A 80 -10.60 -3.13 -10.38
N MET A 81 -10.72 -1.94 -10.97
CA MET A 81 -9.68 -0.90 -10.93
C MET A 81 -9.35 -0.46 -9.49
N PHE A 82 -10.37 -0.22 -8.66
CA PHE A 82 -10.19 0.23 -7.28
C PHE A 82 -9.44 -0.82 -6.45
N THR A 83 -9.83 -2.08 -6.59
CA THR A 83 -9.15 -3.19 -5.90
C THR A 83 -7.73 -3.40 -6.42
N ALA A 84 -7.49 -3.24 -7.73
CA ALA A 84 -6.14 -3.38 -8.29
C ALA A 84 -5.19 -2.31 -7.74
N VAL A 85 -5.63 -1.05 -7.71
CA VAL A 85 -4.85 0.06 -7.15
C VAL A 85 -4.61 -0.15 -5.65
N ALA A 86 -5.62 -0.57 -4.89
CA ALA A 86 -5.48 -0.85 -3.47
C ALA A 86 -4.49 -2.00 -3.19
N LEU A 87 -4.59 -3.09 -3.95
CA LEU A 87 -3.71 -4.26 -3.84
C LEU A 87 -2.27 -3.89 -4.17
N ASN A 88 -2.05 -3.22 -5.30
CA ASN A 88 -0.70 -2.80 -5.72
C ASN A 88 -0.05 -1.92 -4.65
N ALA A 89 -0.75 -0.86 -4.22
CA ALA A 89 -0.25 0.05 -3.19
C ALA A 89 0.10 -0.67 -1.88
N PHE A 90 -0.72 -1.62 -1.45
CA PHE A 90 -0.46 -2.40 -0.25
C PHE A 90 0.75 -3.34 -0.42
N LEU A 91 0.86 -4.04 -1.55
CA LEU A 91 1.99 -4.94 -1.83
C LEU A 91 3.31 -4.18 -1.86
N GLN A 92 3.36 -3.04 -2.55
CA GLN A 92 4.55 -2.19 -2.65
C GLN A 92 5.08 -1.72 -1.27
N THR A 93 4.22 -1.65 -0.24
CA THR A 93 4.63 -1.19 1.09
C THR A 93 4.77 -2.32 2.11
N ALA A 94 3.84 -3.28 2.15
CA ALA A 94 3.83 -4.34 3.16
C ALA A 94 4.36 -5.69 2.65
N GLY A 95 4.58 -5.85 1.35
CA GLY A 95 4.96 -7.13 0.77
C GLY A 95 6.29 -7.67 1.29
N PHE A 96 7.26 -6.78 1.54
CA PHE A 96 8.54 -7.15 2.15
C PHE A 96 8.37 -7.80 3.53
N VAL A 97 7.63 -7.17 4.45
CA VAL A 97 7.44 -7.70 5.81
C VAL A 97 6.60 -8.99 5.79
N LEU A 98 5.60 -9.06 4.91
CA LEU A 98 4.76 -10.24 4.75
C LEU A 98 5.55 -11.42 4.19
N PHE A 99 6.42 -11.19 3.21
CA PHE A 99 7.31 -12.23 2.71
C PHE A 99 8.29 -12.69 3.78
N LYS A 100 8.93 -11.76 4.51
CA LYS A 100 9.89 -12.07 5.58
C LYS A 100 9.27 -13.03 6.61
N LYS A 101 8.01 -12.81 6.99
CA LYS A 101 7.28 -13.60 7.98
C LYS A 101 6.70 -14.92 7.44
N TYR A 102 6.03 -14.89 6.28
CA TYR A 102 5.22 -16.03 5.81
C TYR A 102 5.87 -16.84 4.67
N ARG A 103 6.93 -16.31 4.05
CA ARG A 103 7.81 -17.01 3.10
C ARG A 103 7.04 -17.72 1.97
N SER A 104 7.02 -19.05 2.00
CA SER A 104 6.36 -19.88 0.98
C SER A 104 4.85 -19.65 0.91
N GLN A 105 4.18 -19.33 2.03
CA GLN A 105 2.75 -19.03 2.01
C GLN A 105 2.47 -17.71 1.30
N PHE A 106 3.32 -16.69 1.47
CA PHE A 106 3.19 -15.44 0.74
C PHE A 106 3.33 -15.67 -0.77
N ARG A 107 4.27 -16.52 -1.21
CA ARG A 107 4.40 -16.90 -2.63
C ARG A 107 3.14 -17.59 -3.17
N LYS A 108 2.46 -18.42 -2.38
CA LYS A 108 1.17 -19.00 -2.79
C LYS A 108 0.09 -17.92 -2.98
N LEU A 109 0.05 -16.90 -2.13
CA LEU A 109 -0.85 -15.75 -2.34
C LEU A 109 -0.49 -14.97 -3.60
N LEU A 110 0.79 -14.77 -3.91
CA LEU A 110 1.20 -14.13 -5.17
C LEU A 110 0.76 -14.96 -6.39
N ASN A 111 0.81 -16.28 -6.30
CA ASN A 111 0.29 -17.15 -7.36
C ASN A 111 -1.23 -16.99 -7.54
N ILE A 112 -2.00 -16.87 -6.47
CA ILE A 112 -3.44 -16.57 -6.53
C ILE A 112 -3.67 -15.21 -7.20
N ILE A 113 -2.88 -14.19 -6.84
CA ILE A 113 -2.97 -12.87 -7.46
C ILE A 113 -2.70 -12.96 -8.97
N SER A 114 -1.64 -13.67 -9.38
CA SER A 114 -1.26 -13.82 -10.79
C SER A 114 -2.31 -14.63 -11.59
N ASN A 115 -2.73 -15.77 -11.06
CA ASN A 115 -3.53 -16.75 -11.80
C ASN A 115 -5.03 -16.44 -11.80
N ASP A 116 -5.52 -15.83 -10.71
CA ASP A 116 -6.96 -15.61 -10.53
C ASP A 116 -7.29 -14.12 -10.62
N PHE A 117 -6.66 -13.28 -9.79
CA PHE A 117 -7.01 -11.85 -9.72
C PHE A 117 -6.63 -11.09 -11.00
N LEU A 118 -5.38 -11.19 -11.47
CA LEU A 118 -4.94 -10.53 -12.71
C LEU A 118 -5.65 -11.10 -13.94
N LYS A 119 -5.94 -12.40 -13.95
CA LYS A 119 -6.75 -13.01 -15.00
C LYS A 119 -8.14 -12.40 -15.06
N ALA A 120 -8.83 -12.29 -13.92
CA ALA A 120 -10.15 -11.67 -13.84
C ALA A 120 -10.14 -10.18 -14.28
N LEU A 121 -9.05 -9.44 -14.02
CA LEU A 121 -8.89 -8.09 -14.55
C LEU A 121 -8.77 -8.07 -16.09
N ARG A 122 -7.95 -8.96 -16.66
CA ARG A 122 -7.75 -9.06 -18.13
C ARG A 122 -9.04 -9.44 -18.85
N GLU A 123 -9.86 -10.31 -18.26
CA GLU A 123 -11.13 -10.75 -18.82
C GLU A 123 -12.16 -9.62 -18.98
N ARG A 124 -12.00 -8.51 -18.23
CA ARG A 124 -12.85 -7.31 -18.37
C ARG A 124 -12.59 -6.55 -19.67
N ARG A 125 -11.46 -6.77 -20.35
CA ARG A 125 -11.08 -6.13 -21.61
C ARG A 125 -11.15 -4.60 -21.58
N ASP A 126 -10.79 -4.03 -20.43
CA ASP A 126 -10.74 -2.58 -20.21
C ASP A 126 -9.28 -2.08 -20.34
N PRO A 127 -8.94 -1.32 -21.39
CA PRO A 127 -7.58 -0.83 -21.61
C PRO A 127 -7.05 0.07 -20.48
N GLU A 128 -7.93 0.75 -19.74
CA GLU A 128 -7.53 1.61 -18.63
C GLU A 128 -6.85 0.81 -17.52
N MET A 129 -7.13 -0.49 -17.41
CA MET A 129 -6.57 -1.40 -16.40
C MET A 129 -5.18 -1.93 -16.78
N ASN A 130 -4.76 -1.82 -18.04
CA ASN A 130 -3.50 -2.41 -18.49
C ASN A 130 -2.28 -1.92 -17.71
N PRO A 131 -2.11 -0.61 -17.40
CA PRO A 131 -0.97 -0.14 -16.62
C PRO A 131 -0.87 -0.80 -15.25
N ILE A 132 -1.98 -0.89 -14.50
CA ILE A 132 -1.97 -1.47 -13.15
C ILE A 132 -1.81 -3.00 -13.17
N ILE A 133 -2.32 -3.68 -14.21
CA ILE A 133 -2.09 -5.11 -14.41
C ILE A 133 -0.60 -5.39 -14.63
N VAL A 134 0.05 -4.60 -15.50
CA VAL A 134 1.49 -4.71 -15.76
C VAL A 134 2.29 -4.43 -14.50
N GLU A 135 1.96 -3.37 -13.76
CA GLU A 135 2.67 -3.00 -12.53
C GLU A 135 2.63 -4.12 -11.46
N ILE A 136 1.46 -4.72 -11.23
CA ILE A 136 1.33 -5.84 -10.29
C ILE A 136 2.06 -7.08 -10.82
N GLN A 137 2.00 -7.34 -12.13
CA GLN A 137 2.71 -8.47 -12.74
C GLN A 137 4.23 -8.33 -12.56
N SER A 138 4.79 -7.17 -12.90
CA SER A 138 6.22 -6.88 -12.74
C SER A 138 6.65 -6.99 -11.27
N TYR A 139 5.86 -6.46 -10.33
CA TYR A 139 6.14 -6.62 -8.90
C TYR A 139 6.33 -8.09 -8.48
N ILE A 140 5.52 -9.00 -9.03
CA ILE A 140 5.59 -10.44 -8.75
C ILE A 140 6.79 -11.08 -9.46
N GLU A 141 6.97 -10.80 -10.74
CA GLU A 141 8.02 -11.41 -11.59
C GLU A 141 9.42 -10.98 -11.18
N ASP A 142 9.60 -9.69 -10.89
CA ASP A 142 10.87 -9.10 -10.48
C ASP A 142 11.18 -9.38 -8.99
N ASN A 143 10.26 -10.04 -8.29
CA ASN A 143 10.35 -10.36 -6.87
C ASN A 143 10.62 -9.12 -6.00
N GLU A 144 9.96 -7.99 -6.31
CA GLU A 144 10.15 -6.70 -5.60
C GLU A 144 9.88 -6.82 -4.09
N TYR A 145 9.03 -7.77 -3.68
CA TYR A 145 8.81 -8.14 -2.27
C TYR A 145 10.06 -8.64 -1.51
N LEU A 146 11.18 -8.90 -2.19
CA LEU A 146 12.46 -9.22 -1.57
C LEU A 146 13.24 -7.97 -1.16
N ARG A 147 12.92 -6.81 -1.75
CA ARG A 147 13.61 -5.55 -1.51
C ARG A 147 12.90 -4.78 -0.41
N GLU A 148 13.68 -4.12 0.43
CA GLU A 148 13.14 -3.26 1.46
C GLU A 148 12.51 -2.02 0.79
N PRO A 149 11.26 -1.64 1.14
CA PRO A 149 10.62 -0.50 0.52
C PRO A 149 11.30 0.82 0.91
N GLU A 150 11.34 1.76 -0.03
CA GLU A 150 11.91 3.08 0.19
C GLU A 150 11.21 3.81 1.35
N GLY A 151 12.00 4.51 2.17
CA GLY A 151 11.50 5.27 3.31
C GLY A 151 11.07 4.42 4.52
N ARG A 152 11.32 3.10 4.53
CA ARG A 152 11.00 2.23 5.67
C ARG A 152 11.77 2.58 6.95
N ASN A 153 13.07 2.82 6.81
CA ASN A 153 13.92 3.27 7.90
C ASN A 153 14.21 4.75 7.72
N LEU A 154 14.19 5.51 8.82
CA LEU A 154 14.72 6.86 8.82
C LEU A 154 16.22 6.73 8.53
N GLN A 155 16.67 7.28 7.39
CA GLN A 155 18.09 7.45 7.17
C GLN A 155 18.58 8.39 8.28
N GLU A 156 19.44 7.89 9.17
CA GLU A 156 20.18 8.74 10.09
C GLU A 156 21.07 9.67 9.25
N SER A 157 20.52 10.78 8.78
CA SER A 157 21.33 11.82 8.18
C SER A 157 22.22 12.34 9.31
N LEU A 158 23.52 12.06 9.19
CA LEU A 158 24.63 12.35 10.11
C LEU A 158 24.82 13.84 10.45
N LEU A 159 23.79 14.68 10.38
CA LEU A 159 23.86 16.12 10.67
C LEU A 159 24.21 16.40 12.15
N SER A 160 24.05 15.42 13.05
CA SER A 160 24.52 15.56 14.44
C SER A 160 26.03 15.38 14.62
N SER A 161 26.77 14.90 13.61
CA SER A 161 28.24 14.78 13.73
C SER A 161 29.00 16.05 13.35
N ALA A 162 28.31 17.08 12.82
CA ALA A 162 28.94 18.33 12.39
C ALA A 162 29.05 19.39 13.51
N MET A 163 28.46 19.14 14.68
CA MET A 163 28.65 19.96 15.87
C MET A 163 29.60 19.25 16.83
N GLY A 164 30.88 19.20 16.46
CA GLY A 164 31.94 18.99 17.44
C GLY A 164 31.99 20.18 18.41
N PRO A 165 32.37 19.98 19.68
CA PRO A 165 32.47 21.08 20.64
C PRO A 165 33.48 22.10 20.12
N ASP A 166 33.07 23.37 20.05
CA ASP A 166 33.98 24.48 19.77
C ASP A 166 35.17 24.37 20.74
N SER A 167 36.35 24.09 20.19
CA SER A 167 37.60 24.14 20.93
C SER A 167 37.86 25.60 21.28
N GLU A 168 37.52 26.01 22.52
CA GLU A 168 38.06 27.24 23.10
C GLU A 168 39.57 27.09 23.28
N SER A 169 40.30 27.39 22.22
CA SER A 169 41.74 27.57 22.26
C SER A 169 42.06 29.07 22.31
N GLY A 170 42.14 29.58 23.54
CA GLY A 170 43.20 30.48 23.98
C GLY A 170 43.03 31.97 23.74
N ILE A 171 42.94 32.72 24.85
CA ILE A 171 43.72 33.95 25.03
C ILE A 171 44.19 34.00 26.49
N GLY A 172 45.49 33.75 26.71
CA GLY A 172 46.18 34.24 27.91
C GLY A 172 46.65 35.68 27.66
N TYR A 173 46.87 36.46 28.73
CA TYR A 173 48.06 37.27 29.00
C TYR A 173 47.83 38.17 30.24
N TYR A 174 48.73 38.01 31.21
CA TYR A 174 49.04 38.80 32.42
C TYR A 174 47.99 38.91 33.53
#